data_AF-A0A7Y7WM34-F1
#
_entry.id   AF-A0A7Y7WM34-F1
#
_cell.length_a   1.000
_cell.length_b   1.000
_cell.length_c   1.000
_cell.angle_alpha   90.00
_cell.angle_beta   90.00
_cell.angle_gamma   90.00
#
_symmetry.space_group_name_H-M   'P 1'
#
loop_
_entity.id
_entity.type
_entity.pdbx_description
1 polymer ?
#
loop_
_entity_poly.entity_id
_entity_poly.type
_entity_poly.pdbx_seq_one_letter_code
_entity_poly.pdbx_strand_id
1 'polypeptide(L)'
;MQRFFTWVITFFSGIRSIVLIVFGIVFLVCAGMGLYDATTLWQARDWPSVAARVDQCSMNMRYSKQDSWWDVSATFSYGDDFARHYQETWTPPDTPRYSRHPDPVISQSEQNALTKRFCDKAAAEGLRVSPDHPWMAWRSEAVATGEWKANVVMISVCGLGAVILIALGVSLWPGREAAVKPATRKKRPQAARKKV
;
A
#
# COMPACT_ATOMS: atom_id res chain seq x y z
N MET A 1 -25.61 -27.41 -30.09
CA MET A 1 -24.43 -26.51 -30.10
C MET A 1 -24.62 -25.23 -29.29
N GLN A 2 -25.78 -24.57 -29.30
CA GLN A 2 -26.00 -23.31 -28.54
C GLN A 2 -25.73 -23.40 -27.02
N ARG A 3 -26.12 -24.49 -26.34
CA ARG A 3 -25.92 -24.64 -24.88
C ARG A 3 -24.46 -24.65 -24.44
N PHE A 4 -23.57 -25.28 -25.21
CA PHE A 4 -22.13 -25.33 -24.91
C PHE A 4 -21.47 -23.95 -25.10
N PHE A 5 -21.90 -23.20 -26.10
CA PHE A 5 -21.35 -21.86 -26.39
C PHE A 5 -21.71 -20.84 -25.29
N THR A 6 -22.95 -20.87 -24.78
CA THR A 6 -23.34 -20.07 -23.61
C THR A 6 -22.54 -20.41 -22.35
N TRP A 7 -22.24 -21.69 -22.12
CA TRP A 7 -21.53 -22.14 -20.92
C TRP A 7 -20.08 -21.64 -20.91
N VAL A 8 -19.41 -21.72 -22.05
CA VAL A 8 -18.04 -21.20 -22.25
C VAL A 8 -18.00 -19.68 -22.04
N ILE A 9 -18.94 -18.91 -22.59
CA ILE A 9 -19.00 -17.45 -22.42
C ILE A 9 -19.24 -17.06 -20.96
N THR A 10 -20.16 -17.72 -20.24
CA THR A 10 -20.40 -17.46 -18.81
C THR A 10 -19.21 -17.86 -17.94
N PHE A 11 -18.48 -18.91 -18.31
CA PHE A 11 -17.28 -19.37 -17.59
C PHE A 11 -16.13 -18.36 -17.73
N PHE A 12 -15.82 -17.91 -18.95
CA PHE A 12 -14.80 -16.88 -19.20
C PHE A 12 -15.18 -15.52 -18.59
N SER A 13 -16.46 -15.15 -18.64
CA SER A 13 -16.98 -13.93 -18.01
C SER A 13 -16.92 -13.99 -16.48
N GLY A 14 -17.23 -15.15 -15.88
CA GLY A 14 -17.09 -15.40 -14.45
C GLY A 14 -15.63 -15.34 -13.98
N ILE A 15 -14.70 -15.95 -14.73
CA ILE A 15 -13.27 -15.86 -14.41
C ILE A 15 -12.79 -14.41 -14.45
N ARG A 16 -13.16 -13.64 -15.48
CA ARG A 16 -12.78 -12.22 -15.57
C ARG A 16 -13.32 -11.40 -14.40
N SER A 17 -14.57 -11.64 -14.01
CA SER A 17 -15.20 -11.00 -12.86
C SER A 17 -14.49 -11.35 -11.55
N ILE A 18 -14.21 -12.63 -11.30
CA ILE A 18 -13.48 -13.09 -10.12
C ILE A 18 -12.08 -12.47 -10.07
N VAL A 19 -11.36 -12.47 -11.19
CA VAL A 19 -10.02 -11.86 -11.27
C VAL A 19 -10.06 -10.39 -10.90
N LEU A 20 -11.01 -9.61 -11.43
CA LEU A 20 -11.18 -8.19 -11.09
C LEU A 20 -11.49 -8.00 -9.60
N ILE A 21 -12.35 -8.83 -9.01
CA ILE A 21 -12.65 -8.76 -7.57
C ILE A 21 -11.41 -9.08 -6.74
N VAL A 22 -10.67 -10.13 -7.08
CA VAL A 22 -9.44 -10.51 -6.36
C VAL A 22 -8.41 -9.38 -6.42
N PHE A 23 -8.15 -8.81 -7.60
CA PHE A 23 -7.26 -7.65 -7.70
C PHE A 23 -7.79 -6.44 -6.93
N GLY A 24 -9.10 -6.20 -6.95
CA GLY A 24 -9.72 -5.16 -6.15
C GLY A 24 -9.53 -5.35 -4.64
N ILE A 25 -9.63 -6.59 -4.14
CA ILE A 25 -9.35 -6.94 -2.74
C ILE A 25 -7.87 -6.69 -2.41
N VAL A 26 -6.94 -7.08 -3.28
CA VAL A 26 -5.50 -6.80 -3.08
C VAL A 26 -5.25 -5.30 -2.96
N PHE A 27 -5.89 -4.50 -3.82
CA PHE A 27 -5.82 -3.04 -3.75
C PHE A 27 -6.43 -2.49 -2.45
N LEU A 28 -7.52 -3.07 -1.93
CA LEU A 28 -8.09 -2.70 -0.64
C LEU A 28 -7.13 -2.99 0.51
N VAL A 29 -6.49 -4.16 0.51
CA VAL A 29 -5.49 -4.52 1.53
C VAL A 29 -4.32 -3.52 1.50
N CYS A 30 -3.85 -3.15 0.32
CA CYS A 30 -2.80 -2.14 0.15
C CYS A 30 -3.24 -0.78 0.74
N ALA A 31 -4.47 -0.32 0.45
CA ALA A 31 -5.00 0.92 1.02
C ALA A 31 -5.16 0.83 2.54
N GLY A 32 -5.56 -0.32 3.07
CA GLY A 32 -5.68 -0.58 4.50
C GLY A 32 -4.33 -0.49 5.24
N MET A 33 -3.27 -1.07 4.67
CA MET A 33 -1.91 -0.94 5.23
C MET A 33 -1.44 0.51 5.23
N GLY A 34 -1.64 1.24 4.12
CA GLY A 34 -1.31 2.66 4.06
C GLY A 34 -2.09 3.50 5.09
N LEU A 35 -3.37 3.19 5.33
CA LEU A 35 -4.19 3.84 6.36
C LEU A 35 -3.66 3.56 7.76
N TYR A 36 -3.28 2.32 8.05
CA TYR A 36 -2.68 1.94 9.33
C TYR A 36 -1.38 2.72 9.58
N ASP A 37 -0.48 2.78 8.60
CA ASP A 37 0.79 3.51 8.74
C ASP A 37 0.55 5.02 8.88
N ALA A 38 -0.36 5.60 8.08
CA ALA A 38 -0.69 7.02 8.15
C ALA A 38 -1.30 7.41 9.50
N THR A 39 -2.23 6.60 10.02
CA THR A 39 -2.86 6.83 11.33
C THR A 39 -1.86 6.66 12.47
N THR A 40 -0.99 5.65 12.40
CA THR A 40 0.07 5.43 13.39
C THR A 40 1.06 6.59 13.39
N LEU A 41 1.53 7.05 12.21
CA LEU A 41 2.41 8.21 12.10
C LEU A 41 1.74 9.51 12.59
N TRP A 42 0.44 9.66 12.35
CA TRP A 42 -0.32 10.80 12.84
C TRP A 42 -0.43 10.78 14.37
N GLN A 43 -0.74 9.63 14.95
CA GLN A 43 -0.77 9.43 16.41
C GLN A 43 0.63 9.57 17.04
N ALA A 44 1.67 9.14 16.32
CA ALA A 44 3.04 9.24 16.78
C ALA A 44 3.52 10.68 16.94
N ARG A 45 2.80 11.69 16.45
CA ARG A 45 3.12 13.11 16.70
C ARG A 45 3.11 13.46 18.18
N ASP A 46 2.25 12.80 18.95
CA ASP A 46 2.08 13.04 20.38
C ASP A 46 2.90 12.07 21.25
N TRP A 47 3.62 11.14 20.63
CA TRP A 47 4.47 10.19 21.35
C TRP A 47 5.75 10.88 21.87
N PRO A 48 6.25 10.50 23.05
CA PRO A 48 7.50 11.00 23.58
C PRO A 48 8.67 10.64 22.67
N SER A 49 9.58 11.60 22.50
CA SER A 49 10.88 11.36 21.86
C SER A 49 11.82 10.68 22.85
N VAL A 50 12.44 9.59 22.42
CA VAL A 50 13.36 8.76 23.19
C VAL A 50 14.68 8.70 22.43
N ALA A 51 15.79 8.82 23.17
CA ALA A 51 17.12 8.63 22.62
C ALA A 51 17.26 7.19 22.08
N ALA A 52 17.76 7.07 20.87
CA ALA A 52 18.01 5.78 20.23
C ALA A 52 19.44 5.72 19.72
N ARG A 53 20.05 4.54 19.81
CA ARG A 53 21.37 4.26 19.24
C ARG A 53 21.19 3.52 17.93
N VAL A 54 21.91 3.94 16.88
CA VAL A 54 21.97 3.18 15.64
C VAL A 54 23.07 2.12 15.77
N ASP A 55 22.70 0.84 15.78
CA ASP A 55 23.68 -0.26 15.90
C ASP A 55 24.21 -0.70 14.54
N GLN A 56 23.33 -0.75 13.54
CA GLN A 56 23.66 -1.13 12.18
C GLN A 56 23.03 -0.13 11.23
N CYS A 57 23.79 0.26 10.22
CA CYS A 57 23.30 1.15 9.18
C CYS A 57 23.90 0.73 7.85
N SER A 58 23.05 0.59 6.85
CA SER A 58 23.42 0.21 5.49
C SER A 58 22.64 1.05 4.50
N MET A 59 23.18 1.21 3.29
CA MET A 59 22.54 1.98 2.24
C MET A 59 22.46 1.12 0.99
N ASN A 60 21.28 1.07 0.38
CA ASN A 60 20.99 0.24 -0.78
C ASN A 60 20.52 1.14 -1.93
N MET A 61 21.14 0.98 -3.11
CA MET A 61 20.71 1.73 -4.28
C MET A 61 19.43 1.12 -4.85
N ARG A 62 18.44 1.98 -5.08
CA ARG A 62 17.18 1.66 -5.75
C ARG A 62 17.22 2.21 -7.16
N TYR A 63 16.57 1.48 -8.06
CA TYR A 63 16.50 1.82 -9.47
C TYR A 63 15.05 1.91 -9.91
N SER A 64 14.74 2.99 -10.62
CA SER A 64 13.56 3.09 -11.46
C SER A 64 13.96 2.98 -12.93
N LYS A 65 12.98 3.22 -13.82
CA LYS A 65 13.23 3.25 -15.26
C LYS A 65 14.16 4.40 -15.66
N GLN A 66 14.11 5.54 -14.96
CA GLN A 66 14.76 6.79 -15.34
C GLN A 66 15.83 7.23 -14.34
N ASP A 67 15.56 7.04 -13.04
CA ASP A 67 16.41 7.53 -11.96
C ASP A 67 16.84 6.39 -11.03
N SER A 68 17.95 6.60 -10.33
CA SER A 68 18.34 5.85 -9.15
C SER A 68 18.46 6.76 -7.93
N TRP A 69 18.18 6.19 -6.76
CA TRP A 69 18.28 6.87 -5.47
C TRP A 69 18.73 5.87 -4.40
N TRP A 70 18.97 6.37 -3.19
CA TRP A 70 19.43 5.57 -2.07
C TRP A 70 18.33 5.36 -1.03
N ASP A 71 18.13 4.10 -0.63
CA ASP A 71 17.39 3.76 0.58
C ASP A 71 18.38 3.48 1.70
N VAL A 72 18.12 3.99 2.89
CA VAL A 72 18.89 3.74 4.11
C VAL A 72 18.12 2.73 4.95
N SER A 73 18.79 1.66 5.36
CA SER A 73 18.30 0.68 6.33
C SER A 73 19.12 0.79 7.60
N ALA A 74 18.45 1.10 8.72
CA ALA A 74 19.08 1.19 10.02
C ALA A 74 18.35 0.34 11.07
N THR A 75 19.13 -0.22 11.99
CA THR A 75 18.66 -0.88 13.20
C THR A 75 18.95 0.03 14.39
N PHE A 76 17.89 0.42 15.08
CA PHE A 76 17.90 1.28 16.24
C PHE A 76 17.71 0.45 17.50
N SER A 77 18.58 0.62 18.49
CA SER A 77 18.30 0.19 19.85
C SER A 77 17.78 1.33 20.70
N TYR A 78 16.81 1.07 21.57
CA TYR A 78 16.17 2.06 22.44
C TYR A 78 15.57 1.43 23.69
N GLY A 79 15.07 2.27 24.61
CA GLY A 79 14.52 1.85 25.90
C GLY A 79 15.60 1.60 26.96
N ASP A 80 15.20 1.03 28.09
CA ASP A 80 16.10 0.74 29.22
C ASP A 80 17.26 -0.14 28.75
N ASP A 81 18.49 0.33 29.02
CA ASP A 81 19.74 -0.30 28.61
C ASP A 81 19.82 -0.67 27.11
N PHE A 82 19.06 0.02 26.24
CA PHE A 82 19.00 -0.27 24.81
C PHE A 82 18.54 -1.71 24.49
N ALA A 83 17.69 -2.29 25.35
CA ALA A 83 17.25 -3.68 25.22
C ALA A 83 16.24 -3.93 24.07
N ARG A 84 15.65 -2.88 23.49
CA ARG A 84 14.67 -3.01 22.40
C ARG A 84 15.30 -2.64 21.08
N HIS A 85 14.88 -3.32 20.02
CA HIS A 85 15.38 -3.08 18.67
C HIS A 85 14.22 -2.72 17.73
N TYR A 86 14.45 -1.74 16.87
CA TYR A 86 13.55 -1.32 15.81
C TYR A 86 14.35 -1.19 14.52
N GLN A 87 13.91 -1.84 13.46
CA GLN A 87 14.55 -1.76 12.16
C GLN A 87 13.64 -1.04 11.18
N GLU A 88 14.18 -0.06 10.48
CA GLU A 88 13.45 0.68 9.46
C GLU A 88 14.31 0.83 8.21
N THR A 89 13.66 0.80 7.04
CA THR A 89 14.25 1.19 5.77
C THR A 89 13.45 2.34 5.19
N TRP A 90 14.12 3.45 4.87
CA TRP A 90 13.48 4.64 4.33
C TRP A 90 14.35 5.31 3.27
N THR A 91 13.76 6.19 2.47
CA THR A 91 14.49 7.06 1.54
C THR A 91 14.64 8.45 2.20
N PRO A 92 15.83 8.88 2.61
CA PRO A 92 16.02 10.22 3.18
C PRO A 92 15.53 11.32 2.20
N PRO A 93 14.91 12.42 2.68
CA PRO A 93 14.38 13.46 1.81
C PRO A 93 15.47 14.18 1.00
N ASP A 94 16.67 14.27 1.55
CA ASP A 94 17.84 14.91 0.93
C ASP A 94 18.68 13.93 0.10
N THR A 95 18.11 12.79 -0.27
CA THR A 95 18.82 11.77 -1.04
C THR A 95 19.08 12.27 -2.46
N PRO A 96 20.35 12.30 -2.92
CA PRO A 96 20.64 12.66 -4.30
C PRO A 96 20.01 11.65 -5.25
N ARG A 97 19.37 12.16 -6.30
CA ARG A 97 18.86 11.36 -7.41
C ARG A 97 19.85 11.42 -8.56
N TYR A 98 20.13 10.26 -9.13
CA TYR A 98 21.03 10.14 -10.25
C TYR A 98 20.27 9.66 -11.48
N SER A 99 20.63 10.17 -12.65
CA SER A 99 20.14 9.62 -13.91
C SER A 99 20.66 8.19 -14.06
N ARG A 100 19.80 7.26 -14.49
CA ARG A 100 20.19 5.87 -14.71
C ARG A 100 21.22 5.70 -15.81
N HIS A 101 21.31 6.65 -16.74
CA HIS A 101 22.26 6.57 -17.83
C HIS A 101 23.06 7.86 -17.99
N PRO A 102 24.40 7.80 -17.94
CA PRO A 102 25.23 6.64 -17.56
C PRO A 102 25.02 6.22 -16.09
N ASP A 103 25.34 4.97 -15.74
CA ASP A 103 25.24 4.50 -14.35
C ASP A 103 26.05 5.42 -13.42
N PRO A 104 25.50 5.84 -12.27
CA PRO A 104 26.20 6.75 -11.38
C PRO A 104 27.44 6.07 -10.79
N VAL A 105 28.61 6.53 -11.19
CA VAL A 105 29.90 6.11 -10.62
C VAL A 105 30.13 6.87 -9.33
N ILE A 106 29.55 6.39 -8.23
CA ILE A 106 29.74 6.98 -6.89
C ILE A 106 30.87 6.23 -6.19
N SER A 107 31.88 6.98 -5.75
CA SER A 107 33.00 6.42 -4.99
C SER A 107 32.55 5.79 -3.67
N GLN A 108 33.25 4.75 -3.21
CA GLN A 108 32.93 4.11 -1.93
C GLN A 108 33.06 5.09 -0.75
N SER A 109 33.99 6.05 -0.82
CA SER A 109 34.15 7.10 0.20
C SER A 109 32.93 8.03 0.27
N GLU A 110 32.35 8.38 -0.87
CA GLU A 110 31.15 9.22 -0.93
C GLU A 110 29.92 8.47 -0.43
N GLN A 111 29.77 7.19 -0.77
CA GLN A 111 28.71 6.33 -0.22
C GLN A 111 28.81 6.21 1.31
N ASN A 112 30.01 6.01 1.84
CA ASN A 112 30.25 5.93 3.29
C ASN A 112 29.96 7.27 3.98
N ALA A 113 30.30 8.40 3.35
CA ALA A 113 30.01 9.73 3.88
C ALA A 113 28.50 10.00 3.92
N LEU A 114 27.76 9.65 2.85
CA LEU A 114 26.30 9.75 2.81
C LEU A 114 25.64 8.87 3.85
N THR A 115 26.07 7.60 3.93
CA THR A 115 25.57 6.65 4.93
C THR A 115 25.75 7.25 6.32
N LYS A 116 26.99 7.60 6.70
CA LYS A 116 27.28 8.20 8.01
C LYS A 116 26.42 9.43 8.29
N ARG A 117 26.31 10.36 7.34
CA ARG A 117 25.49 11.57 7.48
C ARG A 117 24.02 11.25 7.80
N PHE A 118 23.41 10.31 7.07
CA PHE A 118 22.00 9.95 7.28
C PHE A 118 21.79 9.18 8.59
N CYS A 119 22.70 8.27 8.95
CA CYS A 119 22.59 7.50 10.18
C CYS A 119 22.84 8.38 11.42
N ASP A 120 23.83 9.29 11.37
CA ASP A 120 24.11 10.23 12.46
C ASP A 120 22.93 11.19 12.67
N LYS A 121 22.31 11.65 11.57
CA LYS A 121 21.08 12.46 11.64
C LYS A 121 19.93 11.67 12.29
N ALA A 122 19.71 10.43 11.85
CA ALA A 122 18.66 9.58 12.42
C ALA A 122 18.89 9.27 13.91
N ALA A 123 20.14 9.05 14.33
CA ALA A 123 20.50 8.86 15.74
C ALA A 123 20.26 10.14 16.56
N ALA A 124 20.59 11.31 16.01
CA ALA A 124 20.42 12.60 16.68
C ALA A 124 18.94 12.97 16.88
N GLU A 125 18.07 12.64 15.91
CA GLU A 125 16.64 12.90 16.01
C GLU A 125 15.90 11.87 16.89
N GLY A 126 16.46 10.66 17.02
CA GLY A 126 15.92 9.60 17.86
C GLY A 126 14.61 8.99 17.34
N LEU A 127 13.91 8.31 18.24
CA LEU A 127 12.64 7.64 17.95
C LEU A 127 11.52 8.23 18.79
N ARG A 128 10.31 8.26 18.22
CA ARG A 128 9.09 8.43 18.98
C ARG A 128 8.50 7.07 19.31
N VAL A 129 8.22 6.83 20.59
CA VAL A 129 7.78 5.52 21.10
C VAL A 129 6.42 5.66 21.77
N SER A 130 5.49 4.74 21.48
CA SER A 130 4.16 4.78 22.10
C SER A 130 4.26 4.50 23.61
N PRO A 131 3.65 5.35 24.47
CA PRO A 131 3.62 5.11 25.91
C PRO A 131 2.90 3.82 26.30
N ASP A 132 1.80 3.52 25.61
CA ASP A 132 0.95 2.36 25.90
C ASP A 132 1.50 1.08 25.24
N HIS A 133 2.23 1.22 24.14
CA HIS A 133 2.73 0.11 23.33
C HIS A 133 4.22 0.31 23.03
N PRO A 134 5.13 0.01 23.98
CA PRO A 134 6.54 0.38 23.86
C PRO A 134 7.32 -0.44 22.82
N TRP A 135 6.65 -1.34 22.09
CA TRP A 135 7.17 -2.02 20.90
C TRP A 135 6.88 -1.24 19.60
N MET A 136 5.95 -0.27 19.63
CA MET A 136 5.71 0.65 18.54
C MET A 136 6.65 1.84 18.66
N ALA A 137 7.57 1.93 17.70
CA ALA A 137 8.47 3.06 17.56
C ALA A 137 8.51 3.52 16.10
N TRP A 138 8.75 4.81 15.90
CA TRP A 138 8.93 5.43 14.59
C TRP A 138 10.03 6.48 14.66
N ARG A 139 10.75 6.71 13.55
CA ARG A 139 11.70 7.83 13.47
C ARG A 139 11.02 9.16 13.74
N SER A 140 11.61 9.97 14.62
CA SER A 140 11.13 11.32 14.90
C SER A 140 11.06 12.18 13.64
N GLU A 141 12.02 11.99 12.72
CA GLU A 141 12.08 12.66 11.41
C GLU A 141 10.84 12.38 10.57
N ALA A 142 10.44 11.11 10.46
CA ALA A 142 9.32 10.66 9.62
C ALA A 142 8.00 11.33 10.05
N VAL A 143 7.82 11.41 11.37
CA VAL A 143 6.65 12.04 12.00
C VAL A 143 6.68 13.56 11.81
N ALA A 144 7.85 14.19 11.88
CA ALA A 144 8.02 15.64 11.73
C ALA A 144 7.87 16.12 10.28
N THR A 145 8.50 15.41 9.33
CA THR A 145 8.45 15.69 7.89
C THR A 145 7.09 15.36 7.27
N GLY A 146 6.28 14.54 7.95
CA GLY A 146 4.92 14.23 7.55
C GLY A 146 4.85 13.17 6.47
N GLU A 147 5.64 12.10 6.62
CA GLU A 147 5.63 10.94 5.71
C GLU A 147 4.23 10.33 5.53
N TRP A 148 3.32 10.52 6.50
CA TRP A 148 1.90 10.17 6.40
C TRP A 148 1.21 10.75 5.14
N LYS A 149 1.67 11.88 4.61
CA LYS A 149 1.12 12.48 3.39
C LYS A 149 1.37 11.60 2.16
N ALA A 150 2.52 10.93 2.07
CA ALA A 150 2.80 10.00 0.99
C ALA A 150 1.84 8.80 1.05
N ASN A 151 1.54 8.35 2.28
CA ASN A 151 0.55 7.30 2.51
C ASN A 151 -0.86 7.73 2.07
N VAL A 152 -1.26 9.00 2.26
CA VAL A 152 -2.57 9.51 1.77
C VAL A 152 -2.70 9.38 0.24
N VAL A 153 -1.64 9.65 -0.51
CA VAL A 153 -1.66 9.47 -1.97
C VAL A 153 -1.79 7.99 -2.33
N MET A 154 -1.03 7.12 -1.68
CA MET A 154 -1.12 5.67 -1.86
C MET A 154 -2.53 5.14 -1.56
N ILE A 155 -3.11 5.53 -0.42
CA ILE A 155 -4.47 5.17 0.00
C ILE A 155 -5.49 5.63 -1.04
N SER A 156 -5.34 6.85 -1.56
CA SER A 156 -6.25 7.40 -2.55
C SER A 156 -6.22 6.60 -3.85
N VAL A 157 -5.02 6.31 -4.37
CA VAL A 157 -4.84 5.55 -5.61
C VAL A 157 -5.30 4.10 -5.44
N CYS A 158 -4.85 3.43 -4.38
CA CYS A 158 -5.20 2.04 -4.12
C CYS A 158 -6.68 1.88 -3.78
N GLY A 159 -7.24 2.78 -2.97
CA GLY A 159 -8.65 2.78 -2.57
C GLY A 159 -9.59 3.02 -3.76
N LEU A 160 -9.30 4.01 -4.61
CA LEU A 160 -10.10 4.23 -5.82
C LEU A 160 -9.98 3.05 -6.79
N GLY A 161 -8.76 2.53 -7.00
CA GLY A 161 -8.52 1.35 -7.84
C GLY A 161 -9.31 0.13 -7.36
N ALA A 162 -9.30 -0.13 -6.05
CA ALA A 162 -10.09 -1.17 -5.42
C ALA A 162 -11.58 -1.04 -5.70
N VAL A 163 -12.17 0.14 -5.45
CA VAL A 163 -13.59 0.39 -5.67
C VAL A 163 -13.97 0.14 -7.12
N ILE A 164 -13.17 0.64 -8.07
CA ILE A 164 -13.42 0.46 -9.51
C ILE A 164 -13.35 -1.03 -9.88
N LEU A 165 -12.30 -1.73 -9.46
CA LEU A 165 -12.09 -3.14 -9.80
C LEU A 165 -13.19 -4.04 -9.23
N ILE A 166 -13.59 -3.82 -7.98
CA ILE A 166 -14.68 -4.57 -7.34
C ILE A 166 -16.01 -4.24 -8.01
N ALA A 167 -16.31 -2.96 -8.27
CA ALA A 167 -17.56 -2.57 -8.92
C ALA A 167 -17.68 -3.16 -10.34
N LEU A 168 -16.59 -3.14 -11.12
CA LEU A 168 -16.53 -3.76 -12.45
C LEU A 168 -16.63 -5.29 -12.37
N GLY A 169 -15.94 -5.90 -11.41
CA GLY A 169 -16.04 -7.34 -11.17
C GLY A 169 -17.49 -7.75 -10.87
N VAL A 170 -18.14 -7.07 -9.94
CA VAL A 170 -19.54 -7.34 -9.55
C VAL A 170 -20.53 -6.99 -10.66
N SER A 171 -20.28 -5.97 -11.49
CA SER A 171 -21.16 -5.64 -12.63
C SER A 171 -21.09 -6.68 -13.75
N LEU A 172 -19.93 -7.27 -13.97
CA LEU A 172 -19.69 -8.31 -14.98
C LEU A 172 -19.99 -9.73 -14.48
N TRP A 173 -20.55 -9.88 -13.28
CA TRP A 173 -20.85 -11.19 -12.72
C TRP A 173 -21.94 -11.91 -13.54
N PRO A 174 -21.67 -13.12 -14.05
CA PRO A 174 -22.61 -13.85 -14.89
C PRO A 174 -23.90 -14.16 -14.10
N GLY A 175 -25.05 -13.77 -14.66
CA GLY A 175 -26.38 -14.00 -14.07
C GLY A 175 -27.01 -12.82 -13.33
N ARG A 176 -26.29 -11.69 -13.15
CA ARG A 176 -26.87 -10.49 -12.50
C ARG A 176 -28.03 -9.89 -13.30
N GLU A 177 -27.99 -9.95 -14.63
CA GLU A 177 -29.08 -9.51 -15.51
C GLU A 177 -30.35 -10.36 -15.40
N ALA A 178 -30.23 -11.64 -15.00
CA ALA A 178 -31.37 -12.52 -14.80
C ALA A 178 -32.05 -12.30 -13.43
N ALA A 179 -31.31 -11.83 -12.43
CA ALA A 179 -31.82 -11.54 -11.09
C ALA A 179 -32.49 -10.16 -10.96
N VAL A 180 -32.11 -9.19 -11.81
CA VAL A 180 -32.63 -7.81 -11.77
C VAL A 180 -33.87 -7.61 -12.67
N LYS A 181 -34.25 -8.60 -13.49
CA LYS A 181 -35.55 -8.54 -14.19
C LYS A 181 -36.68 -8.57 -13.15
N PRO A 182 -37.48 -7.50 -13.02
CA PRO A 182 -38.56 -7.47 -12.05
C PRO A 182 -39.54 -8.61 -12.36
N ALA A 183 -40.11 -9.14 -11.29
CA ALA A 183 -41.15 -10.17 -11.28
C ALA A 183 -42.49 -9.70 -11.92
N THR A 184 -42.46 -8.95 -13.02
CA THR A 184 -43.63 -8.39 -13.72
C THR A 184 -44.11 -9.25 -14.89
N ARG A 185 -43.93 -10.58 -14.82
CA ARG A 185 -44.64 -11.51 -15.72
C ARG A 185 -45.45 -12.56 -14.96
N LYS A 186 -46.32 -12.11 -14.06
CA LYS A 186 -47.48 -12.91 -13.62
C LYS A 186 -48.77 -12.09 -13.73
N LYS A 187 -49.51 -12.34 -14.83
CA LYS A 187 -50.97 -12.26 -15.08
C LYS A 187 -51.12 -12.20 -16.61
N ARG A 188 -51.85 -13.07 -17.31
CA ARG A 188 -53.24 -13.50 -17.09
C ARG A 188 -53.51 -14.77 -17.95
N PRO A 189 -54.16 -15.83 -17.46
CA PRO A 189 -54.69 -16.87 -18.35
C PRO A 189 -55.83 -16.26 -19.17
N GLN A 190 -55.73 -16.31 -20.50
CA GLN A 190 -56.84 -15.97 -21.38
C GLN A 190 -57.93 -17.02 -21.20
N ALA A 191 -59.02 -16.62 -20.54
CA ALA A 191 -60.25 -17.39 -20.47
C ALA A 191 -60.84 -17.51 -21.89
N ALA A 192 -61.24 -18.73 -22.22
CA ALA A 192 -61.87 -19.14 -23.45
C ALA A 192 -63.05 -18.23 -23.85
N ARG A 193 -63.13 -17.87 -25.13
CA ARG A 193 -64.38 -17.39 -25.74
C ARG A 193 -64.77 -18.40 -26.84
N LYS A 194 -65.86 -19.11 -26.59
CA LYS A 194 -66.51 -20.05 -27.50
C LYS A 194 -66.78 -19.41 -28.86
N LYS A 195 -66.56 -20.19 -29.92
CA LYS A 195 -67.07 -19.92 -31.27
C LYS A 195 -68.60 -20.04 -31.27
N VAL A 196 -69.25 -19.18 -32.05
CA VAL A 196 -70.67 -19.22 -32.43
C VAL A 196 -70.97 -20.50 -33.19
#